data_AF-A0A955D596-F1
#
_entry.id   AF-A0A955D596-F1
#
_cell.length_a   1.000
_cell.length_b   1.000
_cell.length_c   1.000
_cell.angle_alpha   90.00
_cell.angle_beta   90.00
_cell.angle_gamma   90.00
#
_symmetry.space_group_name_H-M   'P 1'
#
loop_
_entity.id
_entity.type
_entity.pdbx_description
1 polymer ?
#
loop_
_entity_poly.entity_id
_entity_poly.type
_entity_poly.pdbx_seq_one_letter_code
_entity_poly.pdbx_strand_id
1 'polypeptide(L)' 'MTAPSDRRRATHEQWLLEITSIPTAAGREQRVVRWIQSWAKKRAKRLSFERDRHGNVVLRSRGKAGKGQAPLYITA' A
#
# COMPACT_ATOMS: atom_id res chain seq x y z
N MET A 1 -19.58 1.40 11.83
CA MET A 1 -18.28 1.90 11.34
C MET A 1 -18.00 3.25 11.98
N THR A 2 -16.95 3.35 12.80
CA THR A 2 -16.53 4.63 13.40
C THR A 2 -15.76 5.46 12.37
N ALA A 3 -16.00 6.77 12.33
CA ALA A 3 -15.28 7.66 11.43
C ALA A 3 -13.76 7.62 11.72
N PRO A 4 -12.90 7.71 10.69
CA PRO A 4 -11.46 7.79 10.90
C PRO A 4 -11.09 9.08 11.66
N SER A 5 -10.11 8.99 12.55
CA SER A 5 -9.58 10.16 13.28
C SER A 5 -8.95 11.17 12.33
N ASP A 6 -8.91 12.44 12.73
CA ASP A 6 -8.34 13.53 11.93
C ASP A 6 -6.89 13.26 11.51
N ARG A 7 -6.09 12.66 12.40
CA ARG A 7 -4.72 12.25 12.08
C ARG A 7 -4.67 11.20 10.96
N ARG A 8 -5.57 10.22 10.96
CA ARG A 8 -5.64 9.20 9.90
C ARG A 8 -6.10 9.83 8.59
N ARG A 9 -7.09 10.73 8.64
CA ARG A 9 -7.56 11.49 7.47
C ARG A 9 -6.43 12.29 6.84
N ALA A 10 -5.70 13.09 7.63
CA ALA A 10 -4.57 13.89 7.15
C ALA A 10 -3.45 13.02 6.56
N THR A 11 -3.18 11.86 7.17
CA THR A 11 -2.19 10.91 6.64
C THR A 11 -2.61 10.36 5.27
N HIS A 12 -3.89 9.98 5.11
CA HIS A 12 -4.40 9.47 3.84
C HIS A 12 -4.42 10.56 2.76
N GLU A 13 -4.81 11.77 3.12
CA GLU A 13 -4.77 12.93 2.22
C GLU A 13 -3.35 13.20 1.72
N GLN A 14 -2.36 13.17 2.62
CA GLN A 14 -0.95 13.28 2.23
C GLN A 14 -0.54 12.18 1.24
N TRP A 15 -0.90 10.91 1.49
CA TRP A 15 -0.57 9.82 0.57
C TRP A 15 -1.24 10.01 -0.79
N LEU A 16 -2.49 10.47 -0.82
CA LEU A 16 -3.22 10.75 -2.05
C LEU A 16 -2.53 11.85 -2.84
N LEU A 17 -2.18 12.97 -2.20
CA LEU A 17 -1.45 14.06 -2.86
C LEU A 17 -0.10 13.58 -3.41
N GLU A 18 0.67 12.83 -2.62
CA GLU A 18 1.96 12.30 -3.05
C GLU A 18 1.83 11.36 -4.25
N ILE A 19 0.87 10.42 -4.23
CA ILE A 19 0.76 9.38 -5.27
C ILE A 19 0.13 9.91 -6.55
N THR A 20 -0.88 10.79 -6.47
CA THR A 20 -1.56 11.34 -7.65
C THR A 20 -0.74 12.41 -8.35
N SER A 21 0.21 13.04 -7.66
CA SER A 21 1.19 13.95 -8.26
C SER A 21 2.24 13.23 -9.10
N ILE A 22 2.35 11.90 -9.00
CA ILE A 22 3.27 11.11 -9.83
C ILE A 22 2.60 10.86 -11.19
N PRO A 23 3.16 11.36 -12.31
CA PRO A 23 2.56 11.08 -13.61
C PRO A 23 2.72 9.59 -13.92
N THR A 24 1.59 8.94 -14.18
CA THR A 24 1.49 7.52 -14.49
C THR A 24 0.51 7.33 -15.63
N ALA A 25 0.66 6.22 -16.35
CA ALA A 25 -0.24 5.74 -17.37
C ALA A 25 -0.13 4.21 -17.42
N ALA A 26 -1.05 3.56 -18.13
CA ALA A 26 -0.97 2.12 -18.35
C ALA A 26 0.39 1.73 -18.95
N GLY A 27 1.08 0.76 -18.33
CA GLY A 27 2.42 0.30 -18.68
C GLY A 27 3.57 1.22 -18.24
N ARG A 28 3.29 2.35 -17.59
CA ARG A 28 4.28 3.36 -17.15
C ARG A 28 4.22 3.63 -15.63
N GLU A 29 3.81 2.64 -14.85
CA GLU A 29 3.56 2.74 -13.41
C GLU A 29 4.82 2.66 -12.55
N GLN A 30 6.01 2.60 -13.15
CA GLN A 30 7.24 2.26 -12.42
C GLN A 30 7.58 3.29 -11.33
N ARG A 31 7.22 4.57 -11.53
CA ARG A 31 7.40 5.62 -10.50
C ARG A 31 6.47 5.41 -9.31
N VAL A 32 5.21 5.06 -9.55
CA VAL A 32 4.23 4.74 -8.51
C VAL A 32 4.69 3.51 -7.73
N VAL A 33 5.12 2.45 -8.42
CA VAL A 33 5.66 1.24 -7.78
C VAL A 33 6.87 1.55 -6.89
N ARG A 34 7.79 2.42 -7.33
CA ARG A 34 8.93 2.88 -6.51
C ARG A 34 8.49 3.64 -5.27
N TRP A 35 7.46 4.48 -5.38
CA TRP A 35 6.88 5.17 -4.22
C TRP A 35 6.30 4.16 -3.21
N ILE A 36 5.48 3.20 -3.67
CA ILE A 36 4.91 2.15 -2.82
C ILE A 36 6.01 1.31 -2.15
N GLN A 37 7.04 0.92 -2.91
CA GLN A 37 8.17 0.16 -2.37
C GLN A 37 8.88 0.94 -1.26
N SER A 38 9.09 2.24 -1.45
CA SER A 38 9.74 3.12 -0.47
C SER A 38 8.88 3.28 0.78
N TRP A 39 7.57 3.44 0.61
CA TRP A 39 6.58 3.47 1.70
C TRP A 39 6.57 2.15 2.49
N ALA A 40 6.67 1.01 1.81
CA ALA A 40 6.69 -0.32 2.42
C ALA A 40 8.01 -0.60 3.16
N LYS A 41 9.16 -0.19 2.60
CA LYS A 41 10.47 -0.30 3.25
C LYS A 41 10.50 0.39 4.61
N LYS A 42 9.92 1.60 4.72
CA LYS A 42 9.77 2.32 6.00
C LYS A 42 8.94 1.53 7.05
N ARG A 43 8.23 0.48 6.63
CA ARG A 43 7.34 -0.38 7.43
C ARG A 43 7.74 -1.86 7.38
N ALA A 44 8.98 -2.19 7.00
CA ALA A 44 9.43 -3.56 6.76
C ALA A 44 9.27 -4.52 7.95
N LYS A 45 9.24 -3.99 9.19
CA LYS A 45 8.94 -4.79 10.40
C LYS A 45 7.52 -5.37 10.39
N ARG A 46 6.57 -4.71 9.71
CA ARG A 46 5.14 -5.05 9.70
C ARG A 46 4.65 -5.54 8.34
N LEU A 47 5.34 -5.18 7.27
CA LEU A 47 4.93 -5.49 5.89
C LEU A 47 6.03 -6.22 5.14
N SER A 48 5.64 -7.17 4.29
CA SER A 48 6.46 -7.61 3.16
C SER A 48 5.94 -6.98 1.87
N PHE A 49 6.86 -6.81 0.92
CA PHE A 49 6.60 -6.24 -0.40
C PHE A 49 7.13 -7.23 -1.43
N GLU A 50 6.30 -7.59 -2.39
CA GLU A 50 6.66 -8.42 -3.54
C GLU A 50 6.18 -7.72 -4.82
N ARG A 51 6.95 -7.89 -5.90
CA ARG A 51 6.59 -7.43 -7.23
C ARG A 51 6.76 -8.59 -8.21
N ASP A 52 5.74 -8.83 -9.04
CA ASP A 52 5.82 -9.86 -10.07
C ASP A 52 6.42 -9.34 -11.39
N ARG A 53 6.57 -10.22 -12.38
CA ARG A 53 7.10 -9.88 -13.72
C ARG A 53 6.20 -8.92 -14.52
N HIS A 54 4.92 -8.83 -14.17
CA HIS A 54 3.93 -7.97 -14.84
C HIS A 54 3.83 -6.59 -14.18
N GLY A 55 4.47 -6.39 -13.04
CA GLY A 55 4.47 -5.12 -12.32
C GLY A 55 3.43 -5.02 -11.21
N ASN A 56 2.65 -6.09 -10.96
CA ASN A 56 1.74 -6.13 -9.83
C ASN A 56 2.54 -6.10 -8.53
N VAL A 57 2.00 -5.40 -7.53
CA VAL A 57 2.60 -5.28 -6.21
C VAL A 57 1.71 -5.98 -5.19
N VAL A 58 2.31 -6.86 -4.39
CA VAL A 58 1.64 -7.50 -3.27
C VAL A 58 2.27 -7.01 -1.97
N LEU A 59 1.44 -6.40 -1.13
CA LEU A 59 1.78 -6.05 0.25
C LEU A 59 1.13 -7.08 1.17
N ARG A 60 1.92 -7.74 2.03
CA ARG A 60 1.38 -8.65 3.05
C ARG A 60 1.73 -8.16 4.45
N SER A 61 0.75 -8.17 5.34
CA SER A 61 1.02 -7.99 6.76
C SER A 61 1.80 -9.19 7.28
N ARG A 62 2.86 -8.94 8.05
CA ARG A 62 3.63 -9.97 8.76
C ARG A 62 2.94 -10.41 10.07
N GLY A 63 1.88 -9.74 10.48
CA GLY A 63 1.10 -10.12 11.66
C GLY A 63 0.32 -11.41 11.42
N LYS A 64 0.07 -12.17 12.50
CA LYS A 64 -0.83 -13.32 12.45
C LYS A 64 -2.26 -12.81 12.21
N ALA A 65 -2.97 -13.42 11.27
CA ALA A 65 -4.42 -13.27 11.22
C ALA A 65 -5.02 -13.74 12.56
N GLY A 66 -6.12 -13.14 13.01
CA GLY A 66 -6.85 -13.63 14.17
C GLY A 66 -7.20 -15.10 13.98
N LYS A 67 -7.14 -15.92 15.04
CA LYS A 67 -7.51 -17.34 14.94
C LYS A 67 -8.90 -17.48 14.30
N GLY A 68 -9.01 -18.33 13.28
CA GLY A 68 -10.28 -18.58 12.57
C GLY A 68 -10.70 -17.51 11.57
N GLN A 69 -9.91 -16.46 11.34
CA GLN A 69 -10.21 -15.46 10.30
C GLN A 69 -9.48 -15.79 9.00
N ALA A 70 -10.23 -15.90 7.91
CA ALA A 70 -9.68 -15.99 6.58
C ALA A 70 -8.90 -14.69 6.24
N PRO A 71 -7.78 -14.79 5.52
CA PRO A 71 -7.05 -13.61 5.09
C PRO A 71 -7.88 -12.75 4.12
N LEU A 72 -7.81 -11.43 4.26
CA LEU A 72 -8.43 -10.47 3.34
C LEU A 72 -7.41 -10.05 2.28
N TYR A 73 -7.81 -10.14 1.01
CA TYR A 73 -7.06 -9.61 -0.12
C TYR A 73 -7.81 -8.41 -0.71
N ILE A 74 -7.12 -7.27 -0.84
CA ILE A 74 -7.69 -6.02 -1.37
C ILE A 74 -6.95 -5.67 -2.66
N THR A 75 -7.69 -5.32 -3.71
CA THR A 75 -7.17 -4.92 -5.02
C THR A 75 -7.55 -3.48 -5.34
N ALA A 76 -6.75 -2.81 -6.16
CA ALA A 76 -6.98 -1.46 -6.67
C ALA A 76 -6.38 -1.32 -8.07
#